data_AF-W4R125-F1
#
_entry.id   AF-W4R125-F1
#
_cell.length_a   1.000
_cell.length_b   1.000
_cell.length_c   1.000
_cell.angle_alpha   90.00
_cell.angle_beta   90.00
_cell.angle_gamma   90.00
#
_symmetry.space_group_name_H-M   'P 1'
#
loop_
_entity.id
_entity.type
_entity.pdbx_description
1 polymer ?
#
loop_
_entity_poly.entity_id
_entity_poly.type
_entity_poly.pdbx_seq_one_letter_code
_entity_poly.pdbx_strand_id
1 'polypeptide(L)'
;MPYLLFYFHLKQHRTVLLFYLLLDSLMINITSFIPSTLPKENLYMTYEMLLERLNNTPIKINPNLLNICIKNCKSTIENAEEFIRNEMISKGVKANTNFMSDSSIINYCNKFLISRYNHNKPYTLEDKARINLNHLAEHFQGESFVIAYIEYRKWLLLKKKYEAILQHERDGSIQPKFAINSVGNVYTSKPSLTLPHQFLNSIFDCKSHHFNTIEEAMTAMDNAKESSEIITVINKTVYYRNENYEKEKEIDRQAFIKQVEDGVNDNLLLFLFEEWEYELEFYNLNHLPELHS
;
A
#
# COMPACT_ATOMS: atom_id res chain seq x y z
N MET A 1 31.77 21.98 17.57
CA MET A 1 31.64 20.56 17.18
C MET A 1 30.52 20.39 16.15
N PRO A 2 30.79 20.43 14.83
CA PRO A 2 29.79 20.02 13.82
C PRO A 2 30.27 18.94 12.83
N TYR A 3 31.49 18.41 12.94
CA TYR A 3 32.06 17.53 11.91
C TYR A 3 31.80 16.02 12.09
N LEU A 4 31.10 15.58 13.14
CA LEU A 4 30.84 14.15 13.37
C LEU A 4 29.52 13.61 12.80
N LEU A 5 28.56 14.48 12.44
CA LEU A 5 27.26 14.05 11.90
C LEU A 5 27.28 13.83 10.37
N PHE A 6 28.27 14.35 9.66
CA PHE A 6 28.41 14.14 8.21
C PHE A 6 29.08 12.80 7.85
N TYR A 7 29.78 12.16 8.80
CA TYR A 7 30.52 10.93 8.54
C TYR A 7 29.63 9.67 8.61
N PHE A 8 28.44 9.75 9.24
CA PHE A 8 27.49 8.64 9.29
C PHE A 8 26.64 8.51 8.02
N HIS A 9 26.40 9.61 7.28
CA HIS A 9 25.57 9.57 6.08
C HIS A 9 26.27 9.06 4.82
N LEU A 10 27.61 9.07 4.78
CA LEU A 10 28.39 8.63 3.61
C LEU A 10 28.79 7.14 3.62
N LYS A 11 28.71 6.47 4.79
CA LYS A 11 29.02 5.04 4.89
C LYS A 11 27.85 4.13 4.48
N GLN A 12 26.61 4.61 4.64
CA GLN A 12 25.40 3.85 4.30
C GLN A 12 25.18 3.73 2.77
N HIS A 13 25.63 4.70 1.98
CA HIS A 13 25.52 4.65 0.52
C HIS A 13 26.57 3.76 -0.15
N ARG A 14 27.73 3.49 0.48
CA ARG A 14 28.74 2.59 -0.09
C ARG A 14 28.40 1.10 0.07
N THR A 15 27.67 0.73 1.12
CA THR A 15 27.23 -0.66 1.33
C THR A 15 26.08 -1.05 0.39
N VAL A 16 25.22 -0.10 0.03
CA VAL A 16 24.12 -0.33 -0.93
C VAL A 16 24.66 -0.46 -2.36
N LEU A 17 25.66 0.34 -2.76
CA LEU A 17 26.25 0.23 -4.11
C LEU A 17 27.03 -1.08 -4.32
N LEU A 18 27.66 -1.63 -3.28
CA LEU A 18 28.35 -2.92 -3.34
C LEU A 18 27.39 -4.11 -3.45
N PHE A 19 26.14 -3.97 -3.01
CA PHE A 19 25.13 -5.02 -3.13
C PHE A 19 24.56 -5.12 -4.55
N TYR A 20 24.44 -4.01 -5.27
CA TYR A 20 23.97 -4.01 -6.66
C TYR A 20 25.03 -4.52 -7.65
N LEU A 21 26.32 -4.22 -7.43
CA LEU A 21 27.40 -4.69 -8.31
C LEU A 21 27.70 -6.19 -8.17
N LEU A 22 27.36 -6.82 -7.03
CA LEU A 22 27.51 -8.26 -6.81
C LEU A 22 26.34 -9.08 -7.39
N LEU A 23 25.17 -8.46 -7.62
CA LEU A 23 24.01 -9.10 -8.25
C LEU A 23 24.12 -9.16 -9.78
N ASP A 24 24.76 -8.18 -10.41
CA ASP A 24 25.01 -8.21 -11.86
C ASP A 24 26.07 -9.25 -12.27
N SER A 25 27.00 -9.61 -11.36
CA SER A 25 28.01 -10.63 -11.64
C SER A 25 27.51 -12.07 -11.45
N LEU A 26 26.31 -12.28 -10.90
CA LEU A 26 25.71 -13.61 -10.74
C LEU A 26 24.65 -13.94 -11.82
N MET A 27 24.34 -13.01 -12.71
CA MET A 27 23.32 -13.17 -13.78
C MET A 27 23.92 -13.47 -15.16
N ILE A 28 25.14 -14.03 -15.22
CA ILE A 28 25.74 -14.53 -16.47
C ILE A 28 26.05 -16.01 -16.33
N ASN A 29 25.03 -16.86 -16.52
CA ASN A 29 25.13 -18.18 -17.17
C ASN A 29 23.82 -18.98 -17.09
N ILE A 30 22.77 -18.53 -17.79
CA ILE A 30 21.70 -19.43 -18.25
C ILE A 30 21.33 -19.08 -19.69
N THR A 31 22.31 -19.13 -20.58
CA THR A 31 22.07 -19.19 -22.03
C THR A 31 22.99 -20.24 -22.63
N SER A 32 22.67 -21.50 -22.40
CA SER A 32 23.00 -22.61 -23.31
C SER A 32 22.43 -23.90 -22.74
N PHE A 33 21.35 -24.39 -23.34
CA PHE A 33 21.16 -25.77 -23.79
C PHE A 33 19.70 -25.93 -24.23
N ILE A 34 19.46 -25.78 -25.53
CA ILE A 34 18.24 -26.27 -26.18
C ILE A 34 18.70 -27.38 -27.13
N PRO A 35 18.38 -28.66 -26.86
CA PRO A 35 18.17 -29.62 -27.92
C PRO A 35 16.72 -29.52 -28.37
N SER A 36 16.55 -29.22 -29.66
CA SER A 36 15.31 -29.36 -30.40
C SER A 36 14.75 -30.78 -30.30
N THR A 37 13.43 -30.94 -30.07
CA THR A 37 12.53 -31.73 -30.93
C THR A 37 11.07 -31.66 -30.43
N LEU A 38 10.16 -31.52 -31.42
CA LEU A 38 8.69 -31.64 -31.41
C LEU A 38 7.86 -30.43 -30.94
N PRO A 39 6.82 -30.03 -31.72
CA PRO A 39 5.95 -28.92 -31.35
C PRO A 39 5.01 -29.43 -30.26
N LYS A 40 5.30 -29.12 -29.00
CA LYS A 40 4.22 -29.00 -28.02
C LYS A 40 3.36 -27.84 -28.51
N GLU A 41 2.08 -28.07 -28.71
CA GLU A 41 1.11 -26.98 -28.66
C GLU A 41 1.30 -26.30 -27.30
N ASN A 42 2.14 -25.27 -27.26
CA ASN A 42 2.28 -24.40 -26.11
C ASN A 42 0.96 -23.64 -26.05
N LEU A 43 -0.02 -24.19 -25.33
CA LEU A 43 -1.17 -23.44 -24.85
C LEU A 43 -0.62 -22.39 -23.87
N TYR A 44 -0.23 -21.25 -24.42
CA TYR A 44 0.05 -20.06 -23.64
C TYR A 44 -1.22 -19.71 -22.85
N MET A 45 -1.09 -19.38 -21.56
CA MET A 45 -2.22 -18.92 -20.76
C MET A 45 -2.89 -17.72 -21.42
N THR A 46 -4.20 -17.77 -21.61
CA THR A 46 -4.99 -16.62 -22.06
C THR A 46 -5.50 -15.82 -20.87
N TYR A 47 -5.93 -14.59 -21.11
CA TYR A 47 -6.53 -13.74 -20.08
C TYR A 47 -7.80 -14.36 -19.47
N GLU A 48 -8.61 -15.02 -20.28
CA GLU A 48 -9.81 -15.73 -19.83
C GLU A 48 -9.43 -16.89 -18.90
N MET A 49 -8.43 -17.69 -19.27
CA MET A 49 -7.92 -18.79 -18.44
C MET A 49 -7.32 -18.29 -17.13
N LEU A 50 -6.57 -17.18 -17.17
CA LEU A 50 -6.05 -16.52 -15.97
C LEU A 50 -7.19 -16.10 -15.04
N LEU A 51 -8.16 -15.35 -15.56
CA LEU A 51 -9.28 -14.86 -14.76
C LEU A 51 -10.14 -15.99 -14.20
N GLU A 52 -10.39 -17.05 -14.98
CA GLU A 52 -11.10 -18.23 -14.52
C GLU A 52 -10.35 -18.90 -13.37
N ARG A 53 -9.04 -19.12 -13.51
CA ARG A 53 -8.20 -19.68 -12.45
C ARG A 53 -8.27 -18.82 -11.18
N LEU A 54 -8.06 -17.51 -11.31
CA LEU A 54 -8.00 -16.60 -10.16
C LEU A 54 -9.36 -16.48 -9.45
N ASN A 55 -10.46 -16.38 -10.19
CA ASN A 55 -11.82 -16.28 -9.61
C ASN A 55 -12.28 -17.57 -8.93
N ASN A 56 -11.73 -18.72 -9.31
CA ASN A 56 -12.07 -20.02 -8.72
C ASN A 56 -11.11 -20.49 -7.63
N THR A 57 -10.09 -19.71 -7.29
CA THR A 57 -9.09 -20.07 -6.28
C THR A 57 -9.22 -19.17 -5.04
N PRO A 58 -9.68 -19.71 -3.89
CA PRO A 58 -9.65 -18.98 -2.64
C PRO A 58 -8.21 -18.67 -2.20
N ILE A 59 -8.00 -17.46 -1.72
CA ILE A 59 -6.71 -17.00 -1.19
C ILE A 59 -6.72 -17.16 0.32
N LYS A 60 -5.82 -18.01 0.83
CA LYS A 60 -5.58 -18.11 2.28
C LYS A 60 -4.96 -16.81 2.79
N ILE A 61 -5.47 -16.33 3.92
CA ILE A 61 -4.99 -15.13 4.58
C ILE A 61 -4.68 -15.39 6.05
N ASN A 62 -3.89 -14.51 6.65
CA ASN A 62 -3.65 -14.49 8.08
C ASN A 62 -4.57 -13.47 8.78
N PRO A 63 -5.77 -13.88 9.26
CA PRO A 63 -6.72 -12.96 9.89
C PRO A 63 -6.20 -12.41 11.22
N ASN A 64 -5.35 -13.15 11.93
CA ASN A 64 -4.74 -12.67 13.16
C ASN A 64 -3.80 -11.49 12.90
N LEU A 65 -3.01 -11.56 11.83
CA LEU A 65 -2.14 -10.45 11.43
C LEU A 65 -2.96 -9.21 11.05
N LEU A 66 -4.05 -9.37 10.28
CA LEU A 66 -4.97 -8.27 9.97
C LEU A 66 -5.52 -7.61 11.24
N ASN A 67 -5.93 -8.40 12.23
CA ASN A 67 -6.41 -7.88 13.51
C ASN A 67 -5.34 -7.08 14.27
N ILE A 68 -4.08 -7.55 14.26
CA ILE A 68 -2.94 -6.81 14.84
C ILE A 68 -2.75 -5.48 14.11
N CYS A 69 -2.74 -5.48 12.78
CA CYS A 69 -2.61 -4.27 11.97
C CYS A 69 -3.75 -3.28 12.23
N ILE A 70 -5.00 -3.75 12.33
CA ILE A 70 -6.18 -2.91 12.66
C ILE A 70 -6.03 -2.30 14.05
N LYS A 71 -5.59 -3.08 15.04
CA LYS A 71 -5.35 -2.59 16.40
C LYS A 71 -4.27 -1.50 16.42
N ASN A 72 -3.18 -1.69 15.68
CA ASN A 72 -2.12 -0.69 15.57
C ASN A 72 -2.65 0.60 14.94
N CYS A 73 -3.41 0.50 13.83
CA CYS A 73 -4.01 1.67 13.19
C CYS A 73 -4.93 2.43 14.16
N LYS A 74 -5.75 1.73 14.96
CA LYS A 74 -6.61 2.37 15.97
C LYS A 74 -5.81 3.16 17.00
N SER A 75 -4.73 2.58 17.53
CA SER A 75 -3.87 3.27 18.50
C SER A 75 -3.24 4.53 17.91
N THR A 76 -2.71 4.46 16.69
CA THR A 76 -2.11 5.64 16.04
C THR A 76 -3.15 6.71 15.72
N ILE A 77 -4.36 6.32 15.30
CA ILE A 77 -5.47 7.24 15.08
C ILE A 77 -5.83 7.96 16.38
N GLU A 78 -6.00 7.24 17.50
CA GLU A 78 -6.33 7.82 18.80
C GLU A 78 -5.27 8.85 19.25
N ASN A 79 -3.98 8.52 19.09
CA ASN A 79 -2.88 9.44 19.41
C ASN A 79 -2.91 10.72 18.55
N ALA A 80 -3.17 10.59 17.25
CA ALA A 80 -3.26 11.74 16.35
C ALA A 80 -4.49 12.62 16.65
N GLU A 81 -5.65 12.00 16.92
CA GLU A 81 -6.87 12.69 17.32
C GLU A 81 -6.68 13.46 18.62
N GLU A 82 -6.00 12.86 19.61
CA GLU A 82 -5.68 13.51 20.87
C GLU A 82 -4.77 14.72 20.67
N PHE A 83 -3.70 14.59 19.88
CA PHE A 83 -2.80 15.70 19.57
C PHE A 83 -3.55 16.87 18.92
N ILE A 84 -4.30 16.59 17.85
CA ILE A 84 -5.09 17.59 17.12
C ILE A 84 -6.09 18.25 18.05
N ARG A 85 -6.82 17.49 18.87
CA ARG A 85 -7.76 18.02 19.86
C ARG A 85 -7.07 18.96 20.83
N ASN A 86 -5.95 18.55 21.42
CA ASN A 86 -5.22 19.35 22.41
C ASN A 86 -4.68 20.64 21.79
N GLU A 87 -4.18 20.57 20.55
CA GLU A 87 -3.70 21.74 19.81
C GLU A 87 -4.85 22.69 19.45
N MET A 88 -6.02 22.19 19.05
CA MET A 88 -7.19 23.03 18.79
C MET A 88 -7.70 23.70 20.07
N ILE A 89 -7.78 22.97 21.18
CA ILE A 89 -8.20 23.52 22.48
C ILE A 89 -7.21 24.58 22.97
N SER A 90 -5.89 24.37 22.82
CA SER A 90 -4.86 25.33 23.24
C SER A 90 -4.98 26.67 22.50
N LYS A 91 -5.54 26.67 21.27
CA LYS A 91 -5.85 27.87 20.48
C LYS A 91 -7.27 28.41 20.68
N GLY A 92 -8.01 27.90 21.66
CA GLY A 92 -9.33 28.40 22.06
C GLY A 92 -10.51 27.83 21.28
N VAL A 93 -10.35 26.69 20.59
CA VAL A 93 -11.49 25.94 20.03
C VAL A 93 -12.28 25.27 21.17
N LYS A 94 -13.61 25.30 21.11
CA LYS A 94 -14.47 24.76 22.17
C LYS A 94 -14.36 23.23 22.25
N ALA A 95 -14.30 22.71 23.48
CA ALA A 95 -14.15 21.28 23.77
C ALA A 95 -15.25 20.37 23.18
N ASN A 96 -16.45 20.91 22.93
CA ASN A 96 -17.59 20.18 22.36
C ASN A 96 -17.64 20.17 20.82
N THR A 97 -16.58 20.65 20.16
CA THR A 97 -16.50 20.68 18.70
C THR A 97 -16.14 19.29 18.16
N ASN A 98 -16.70 18.89 17.02
CA ASN A 98 -16.21 17.71 16.30
C ASN A 98 -14.87 18.07 15.61
N PHE A 99 -13.76 17.80 16.30
CA PHE A 99 -12.42 18.19 15.87
C PHE A 99 -11.98 17.57 14.53
N MET A 100 -12.46 16.36 14.20
CA MET A 100 -12.05 15.63 13.00
C MET A 100 -12.90 15.92 11.76
N SER A 101 -13.95 16.74 11.86
CA SER A 101 -14.71 17.13 10.67
C SER A 101 -13.86 18.01 9.74
N ASP A 102 -13.98 17.83 8.42
CA ASP A 102 -13.24 18.63 7.43
C ASP A 102 -13.44 20.13 7.67
N SER A 103 -14.67 20.55 8.01
CA SER A 103 -14.97 21.95 8.37
C SER A 103 -14.18 22.46 9.58
N SER A 104 -13.99 21.64 10.62
CA SER A 104 -13.21 22.04 11.80
C SER A 104 -11.73 22.21 11.46
N ILE A 105 -11.18 21.32 10.64
CA ILE A 105 -9.80 21.35 10.19
C ILE A 105 -9.55 22.55 9.29
N ILE A 106 -10.41 22.77 8.29
CA ILE A 106 -10.36 23.93 7.39
C ILE A 106 -10.42 25.24 8.18
N ASN A 107 -11.37 25.36 9.12
CA ASN A 107 -11.50 26.54 9.95
C ASN A 107 -10.26 26.79 10.81
N TYR A 108 -9.67 25.74 11.39
CA TYR A 108 -8.44 25.86 12.17
C TYR A 108 -7.27 26.35 11.29
N CYS A 109 -7.06 25.70 10.15
CA CYS A 109 -6.01 26.08 9.20
C CYS A 109 -6.18 27.52 8.74
N ASN A 110 -7.37 27.91 8.27
CA ASN A 110 -7.66 29.26 7.78
C ASN A 110 -7.45 30.33 8.87
N LYS A 111 -7.85 30.04 10.12
CA LYS A 111 -7.79 31.03 11.20
C LYS A 111 -6.40 31.17 11.83
N PHE A 112 -5.67 30.06 11.99
CA PHE A 112 -4.46 30.03 12.82
C PHE A 112 -3.18 29.74 12.05
N LEU A 113 -3.26 29.04 10.91
CA LEU A 113 -2.07 28.68 10.13
C LEU A 113 -1.88 29.61 8.94
N ILE A 114 -2.94 29.91 8.18
CA ILE A 114 -2.83 30.72 6.96
C ILE A 114 -2.21 32.09 7.23
N SER A 115 -2.58 32.78 8.31
CA SER A 115 -1.98 34.07 8.67
C SER A 115 -0.46 34.02 8.92
N ARG A 116 0.06 32.85 9.32
CA ARG A 116 1.48 32.60 9.57
C ARG A 116 2.27 32.22 8.32
N TYR A 117 1.61 31.64 7.31
CA TYR A 117 2.26 31.09 6.09
C TYR A 117 1.92 31.87 4.80
N ASN A 118 0.94 32.78 4.80
CA ASN A 118 0.50 33.56 3.62
C ASN A 118 1.45 34.68 3.17
N HIS A 119 2.68 34.79 3.70
CA HIS A 119 3.54 35.93 3.36
C HIS A 119 3.87 36.06 1.86
N ASN A 120 3.72 34.98 1.05
CA ASN A 120 4.10 34.99 -0.37
C ASN A 120 3.07 34.44 -1.38
N LYS A 121 2.00 33.73 -0.97
CA LYS A 121 0.88 33.33 -1.85
C LYS A 121 -0.42 33.27 -1.03
N PRO A 122 -1.51 33.93 -1.45
CA PRO A 122 -2.80 33.78 -0.78
C PRO A 122 -3.28 32.35 -0.98
N TYR A 123 -3.38 31.61 0.11
CA TYR A 123 -4.04 30.32 0.18
C TYR A 123 -5.30 30.47 1.01
N THR A 124 -6.36 29.78 0.60
CA THR A 124 -7.59 29.65 1.39
C THR A 124 -8.14 28.27 1.08
N LEU A 125 -8.39 27.49 2.13
CA LEU A 125 -9.12 26.24 1.98
C LEU A 125 -10.61 26.60 1.89
N GLU A 126 -11.25 26.28 0.77
CA GLU A 126 -12.67 26.55 0.57
C GLU A 126 -13.53 25.78 1.59
N ASP A 127 -14.52 26.47 2.17
CA ASP A 127 -15.49 25.85 3.06
C ASP A 127 -16.28 24.78 2.29
N LYS A 128 -16.23 23.53 2.79
CA LYS A 128 -16.85 22.32 2.20
C LYS A 128 -16.09 21.67 1.04
N ALA A 129 -14.90 22.15 0.67
CA ALA A 129 -14.04 21.39 -0.25
C ALA A 129 -13.49 20.14 0.45
N ARG A 130 -13.33 19.04 -0.30
CA ARG A 130 -12.51 17.91 0.17
C ARG A 130 -11.08 18.41 0.35
N ILE A 131 -10.51 18.17 1.53
CA ILE A 131 -9.13 18.57 1.80
C ILE A 131 -8.19 17.75 0.91
N ASN A 132 -7.50 18.42 -0.01
CA ASN A 132 -6.36 17.84 -0.72
C ASN A 132 -5.16 17.86 0.24
N LEU A 133 -4.72 16.67 0.65
CA LEU A 133 -3.64 16.54 1.61
C LEU A 133 -2.25 16.86 1.04
N ASN A 134 -2.02 16.68 -0.26
CA ASN A 134 -0.77 17.09 -0.94
C ASN A 134 -0.62 18.60 -0.86
N HIS A 135 -1.65 19.34 -1.28
CA HIS A 135 -1.65 20.80 -1.18
C HIS A 135 -1.52 21.28 0.27
N LEU A 136 -2.13 20.57 1.22
CA LEU A 136 -1.99 20.90 2.65
C LEU A 136 -0.54 20.74 3.14
N ALA A 137 0.12 19.65 2.75
CA ALA A 137 1.52 19.37 3.09
C ALA A 137 2.49 20.38 2.46
N GLU A 138 2.27 20.72 1.18
CA GLU A 138 3.07 21.68 0.43
C GLU A 138 2.94 23.09 1.01
N HIS A 139 1.72 23.49 1.35
CA HIS A 139 1.46 24.84 1.84
C HIS A 139 1.91 25.04 3.30
N PHE A 140 1.75 24.03 4.15
CA PHE A 140 2.11 24.07 5.56
C PHE A 140 3.28 23.14 5.89
N GLN A 141 4.37 23.27 5.13
CA GLN A 141 5.52 22.40 5.28
C GLN A 141 6.09 22.46 6.70
N GLY A 142 6.17 21.30 7.36
CA GLY A 142 6.73 21.17 8.71
C GLY A 142 5.78 21.57 9.85
N GLU A 143 4.54 21.97 9.57
CA GLU A 143 3.57 22.34 10.60
C GLU A 143 3.04 21.08 11.31
N SER A 144 3.32 20.95 12.62
CA SER A 144 3.02 19.75 13.41
C SER A 144 1.53 19.38 13.38
N PHE A 145 0.64 20.38 13.40
CA PHE A 145 -0.80 20.14 13.27
C PHE A 145 -1.16 19.46 11.94
N VAL A 146 -0.58 19.95 10.84
CA VAL A 146 -0.85 19.43 9.50
C VAL A 146 -0.25 18.04 9.33
N ILE A 147 0.97 17.82 9.84
CA ILE A 147 1.60 16.49 9.86
C ILE A 147 0.70 15.49 10.59
N ALA A 148 0.22 15.83 11.79
CA ALA A 148 -0.66 14.96 12.58
C ALA A 148 -1.99 14.66 11.86
N TYR A 149 -2.58 15.66 11.18
CA TYR A 149 -3.81 15.46 10.42
C TYR A 149 -3.61 14.57 9.19
N ILE A 150 -2.51 14.75 8.45
CA ILE A 150 -2.16 13.89 7.31
C ILE A 150 -1.97 12.45 7.79
N GLU A 151 -1.23 12.25 8.88
CA GLU A 151 -1.05 10.93 9.49
C GLU A 151 -2.38 10.31 9.91
N TYR A 152 -3.24 11.04 10.62
CA TYR A 152 -4.59 10.58 10.95
C TYR A 152 -5.35 10.05 9.72
N ARG A 153 -5.36 10.81 8.62
CA ARG A 153 -6.07 10.44 7.38
C ARG A 153 -5.48 9.18 6.74
N LYS A 154 -4.16 9.05 6.72
CA LYS A 154 -3.44 7.88 6.20
C LYS A 154 -3.77 6.62 7.00
N TRP A 155 -3.67 6.68 8.33
CA TRP A 155 -3.96 5.55 9.21
C TRP A 155 -5.43 5.15 9.17
N LEU A 156 -6.34 6.12 9.04
CA LEU A 156 -7.77 5.85 8.87
C LEU A 156 -8.07 5.10 7.57
N LEU A 157 -7.43 5.48 6.46
CA LEU A 157 -7.56 4.77 5.19
C LEU A 157 -7.00 3.35 5.31
N LEU A 158 -5.79 3.21 5.84
CA LEU A 158 -5.12 1.92 5.96
C LEU A 158 -5.96 0.94 6.80
N LYS A 159 -6.52 1.43 7.93
CA LYS A 159 -7.49 0.69 8.75
C LYS A 159 -8.69 0.22 7.92
N LYS A 160 -9.31 1.10 7.13
CA LYS A 160 -10.44 0.74 6.27
C LYS A 160 -10.07 -0.33 5.24
N LYS A 161 -8.87 -0.26 4.63
CA LYS A 161 -8.38 -1.28 3.70
C LYS A 161 -8.25 -2.66 4.39
N TYR A 162 -7.69 -2.72 5.60
CA TYR A 162 -7.63 -3.97 6.38
C TYR A 162 -9.01 -4.50 6.78
N GLU A 163 -9.88 -3.63 7.30
CA GLU A 163 -11.24 -4.00 7.71
C GLU A 163 -12.06 -4.53 6.52
N ALA A 164 -11.90 -3.94 5.32
CA ALA A 164 -12.59 -4.40 4.13
C ALA A 164 -12.17 -5.82 3.71
N ILE A 165 -10.88 -6.16 3.82
CA ILE A 165 -10.39 -7.53 3.57
C ILE A 165 -10.98 -8.49 4.61
N LEU A 166 -10.88 -8.14 5.88
CA LEU A 166 -11.36 -8.98 6.99
C LEU A 166 -12.88 -9.23 6.94
N GLN A 167 -13.68 -8.27 6.47
CA GLN A 167 -15.13 -8.45 6.31
C GLN A 167 -15.52 -9.54 5.30
N HIS A 168 -14.65 -9.83 4.33
CA HIS A 168 -14.85 -10.85 3.30
C HIS A 168 -14.19 -12.19 3.65
N GLU A 169 -13.57 -12.28 4.84
CA GLU A 169 -12.93 -13.49 5.32
C GLU A 169 -13.96 -14.56 5.68
N ARG A 170 -13.66 -15.80 5.27
CA ARG A 170 -14.38 -17.03 5.56
C ARG A 170 -13.37 -18.16 5.74
N ASP A 171 -13.35 -18.78 6.92
CA ASP A 171 -12.52 -19.95 7.24
C ASP A 171 -11.02 -19.77 6.91
N GLY A 172 -10.47 -18.60 7.22
CA GLY A 172 -9.08 -18.21 6.97
C GLY A 172 -8.79 -17.87 5.51
N SER A 173 -9.80 -17.68 4.67
CA SER A 173 -9.64 -17.42 3.24
C SER A 173 -10.54 -16.27 2.75
N ILE A 174 -10.17 -15.67 1.63
CA ILE A 174 -10.98 -14.71 0.86
C ILE A 174 -11.09 -15.18 -0.58
N GLN A 175 -12.17 -14.78 -1.27
CA GLN A 175 -12.33 -15.02 -2.70
C GLN A 175 -12.70 -13.71 -3.41
N PRO A 176 -11.69 -12.88 -3.73
CA PRO A 176 -11.91 -11.66 -4.49
C PRO A 176 -12.42 -11.98 -5.90
N LYS A 177 -13.16 -11.05 -6.49
CA LYS A 177 -13.50 -11.08 -7.91
C LYS A 177 -12.41 -10.40 -8.71
N PHE A 178 -11.77 -11.14 -9.60
CA PHE A 178 -10.71 -10.67 -10.49
C PHE A 178 -11.28 -10.20 -11.81
N ALA A 179 -10.74 -9.09 -12.31
CA ALA A 179 -11.03 -8.54 -13.62
C ALA A 179 -9.78 -7.87 -14.21
N ILE A 180 -9.80 -7.58 -15.51
CA ILE A 180 -8.73 -6.87 -16.21
C ILE A 180 -9.27 -5.51 -16.64
N ASN A 181 -8.51 -4.44 -16.36
CA ASN A 181 -8.92 -3.10 -16.76
C ASN A 181 -8.49 -2.79 -18.21
N SER A 182 -8.87 -1.61 -18.71
CA SER A 182 -8.54 -1.17 -20.08
C SER A 182 -7.05 -1.02 -20.38
N VAL A 183 -6.20 -1.05 -19.35
CA VAL A 183 -4.72 -0.95 -19.44
C VAL A 183 -4.06 -2.33 -19.32
N GLY A 184 -4.85 -3.41 -19.22
CA GLY A 184 -4.34 -4.78 -19.12
C GLY A 184 -3.93 -5.20 -17.71
N ASN A 185 -4.20 -4.39 -16.68
CA ASN A 185 -3.85 -4.74 -15.30
C ASN A 185 -4.95 -5.59 -14.65
N VAL A 186 -4.54 -6.62 -13.91
CA VAL A 186 -5.46 -7.43 -13.10
C VAL A 186 -5.83 -6.64 -11.84
N TYR A 187 -7.10 -6.54 -11.50
CA TYR A 187 -7.53 -5.89 -10.25
C TYR A 187 -8.61 -6.71 -9.57
N THR A 188 -8.90 -6.39 -8.31
CA THR A 188 -9.86 -7.15 -7.52
C THR A 188 -11.00 -6.30 -6.97
N SER A 189 -12.13 -6.95 -6.71
CA SER A 189 -13.26 -6.38 -5.98
C SER A 189 -13.86 -7.41 -5.03
N LYS A 190 -14.50 -6.96 -3.95
CA LYS A 190 -15.18 -7.81 -2.95
C LYS A 190 -14.29 -8.95 -2.37
N PRO A 191 -13.16 -8.65 -1.71
CA PRO A 191 -12.64 -7.32 -1.37
C PRO A 191 -11.69 -6.74 -2.43
N SER A 192 -11.53 -5.42 -2.42
CA SER A 192 -10.47 -4.76 -3.19
C SER A 192 -9.12 -4.94 -2.47
N LEU A 193 -8.09 -5.36 -3.19
CA LEU A 193 -6.75 -5.66 -2.67
C LEU A 193 -5.75 -4.57 -3.07
N THR A 194 -6.00 -3.36 -2.60
CA THR A 194 -5.23 -2.13 -2.90
C THR A 194 -4.20 -1.81 -1.81
N LEU A 195 -3.68 -2.82 -1.13
CA LEU A 195 -2.62 -2.63 -0.15
C LEU A 195 -1.27 -2.72 -0.86
N PRO A 196 -0.23 -2.00 -0.39
CA PRO A 196 1.11 -2.14 -0.96
C PRO A 196 1.59 -3.59 -0.93
N HIS A 197 2.38 -4.00 -1.92
CA HIS A 197 2.74 -5.41 -2.13
C HIS A 197 3.35 -6.07 -0.89
N GLN A 198 4.15 -5.34 -0.11
CA GLN A 198 4.76 -5.84 1.13
C GLN A 198 3.71 -6.27 2.17
N PHE A 199 2.62 -5.50 2.31
CA PHE A 199 1.52 -5.86 3.21
C PHE A 199 0.76 -7.08 2.69
N LEU A 200 0.48 -7.13 1.39
CA LEU A 200 -0.19 -8.28 0.77
C LEU A 200 0.65 -9.55 0.90
N ASN A 201 1.98 -9.47 0.78
CA ASN A 201 2.88 -10.60 1.05
C ASN A 201 2.68 -11.17 2.45
N SER A 202 2.68 -10.30 3.46
CA SER A 202 2.50 -10.72 4.86
C SER A 202 1.09 -11.25 5.13
N ILE A 203 0.06 -10.65 4.55
CA ILE A 203 -1.34 -11.10 4.73
C ILE A 203 -1.56 -12.46 4.08
N PHE A 204 -1.01 -12.68 2.88
CA PHE A 204 -1.16 -13.92 2.12
C PHE A 204 -0.18 -15.01 2.55
N ASP A 205 0.73 -14.70 3.47
CA ASP A 205 1.88 -15.54 3.80
C ASP A 205 2.58 -16.00 2.51
N CYS A 206 3.16 -15.06 1.75
CA CYS A 206 3.83 -15.35 0.48
C CYS A 206 4.94 -14.34 0.14
N LYS A 207 5.57 -14.53 -1.02
CA LYS A 207 6.46 -13.56 -1.68
C LYS A 207 5.78 -12.96 -2.90
N SER A 208 6.32 -11.86 -3.41
CA SER A 208 5.87 -11.28 -4.68
C SER A 208 7.00 -10.84 -5.58
N HIS A 209 6.70 -10.76 -6.88
CA HIS A 209 7.55 -10.17 -7.89
C HIS A 209 6.71 -9.30 -8.83
N HIS A 210 7.15 -8.06 -9.06
CA HIS A 210 6.49 -7.13 -9.97
C HIS A 210 7.12 -7.22 -11.36
N PHE A 211 6.28 -7.34 -12.38
CA PHE A 211 6.67 -7.41 -13.79
C PHE A 211 6.32 -6.13 -14.54
N ASN A 212 6.97 -5.88 -15.67
CA ASN A 212 6.70 -4.68 -16.47
C ASN A 212 5.39 -4.80 -17.25
N THR A 213 5.01 -6.03 -17.61
CA THR A 213 3.79 -6.37 -18.33
C THR A 213 3.05 -7.53 -17.68
N ILE A 214 1.76 -7.67 -17.98
CA ILE A 214 0.97 -8.80 -17.49
C ILE A 214 1.30 -10.09 -18.26
N GLU A 215 1.71 -9.99 -19.52
CA GLU A 215 2.18 -11.11 -20.34
C GLU A 215 3.45 -11.74 -19.77
N GLU A 216 4.38 -10.92 -19.27
CA GLU A 216 5.56 -11.39 -18.52
C GLU A 216 5.15 -12.15 -17.26
N ALA A 217 4.19 -11.61 -16.50
CA ALA A 217 3.67 -12.25 -15.30
C ALA A 217 3.00 -13.60 -15.62
N MET A 218 2.17 -13.66 -16.66
CA MET A 218 1.52 -14.89 -17.13
C MET A 218 2.55 -15.93 -17.61
N THR A 219 3.55 -15.49 -18.36
CA THR A 219 4.66 -16.35 -18.80
C THR A 219 5.43 -16.90 -17.61
N ALA A 220 5.68 -16.10 -16.57
CA ALA A 220 6.33 -16.56 -15.35
C ALA A 220 5.48 -17.58 -14.57
N MET A 221 4.15 -17.43 -14.58
CA MET A 221 3.24 -18.40 -13.98
C MET A 221 3.20 -19.73 -14.72
N ASP A 222 3.18 -19.70 -16.05
CA ASP A 222 3.19 -20.91 -16.88
C ASP A 222 4.50 -21.70 -16.75
N ASN A 223 5.61 -21.00 -16.55
CA ASN A 223 6.94 -21.58 -16.37
C ASN A 223 7.32 -21.79 -14.90
N ALA A 224 6.38 -21.61 -13.96
CA ALA A 224 6.65 -21.81 -12.55
C ALA A 224 7.08 -23.27 -12.30
N LYS A 225 8.11 -23.46 -11.47
CA LYS A 225 8.53 -24.80 -11.05
C LYS A 225 7.38 -25.51 -10.33
N GLU A 226 7.28 -26.83 -10.46
CA GLU A 226 6.27 -27.63 -9.73
C GLU A 226 6.33 -27.43 -8.20
N SER A 227 7.50 -27.11 -7.65
CA SER A 227 7.69 -26.79 -6.24
C SER A 227 7.24 -25.37 -5.84
N SER A 228 6.74 -24.57 -6.78
CA SER A 228 6.24 -23.20 -6.55
C SER A 228 4.72 -23.15 -6.65
N GLU A 229 4.09 -22.62 -5.61
CA GLU A 229 2.65 -22.35 -5.56
C GLU A 229 2.40 -20.91 -5.99
N ILE A 230 1.67 -20.69 -7.08
CA ILE A 230 1.17 -19.36 -7.42
C ILE A 230 -0.11 -19.09 -6.64
N ILE A 231 -0.09 -18.04 -5.82
CA ILE A 231 -1.21 -17.62 -4.98
C ILE A 231 -2.20 -16.78 -5.77
N THR A 232 -1.74 -15.70 -6.39
CA THR A 232 -2.58 -14.78 -7.17
C THR A 232 -1.74 -13.83 -8.02
N VAL A 233 -2.40 -13.04 -8.87
CA VAL A 233 -1.83 -11.89 -9.58
C VAL A 233 -2.69 -10.67 -9.33
N ILE A 234 -2.05 -9.57 -8.97
CA ILE A 234 -2.70 -8.26 -8.80
C ILE A 234 -1.82 -7.23 -9.49
N ASN A 235 -2.46 -6.38 -10.30
CA ASN A 235 -1.84 -5.48 -11.24
C ASN A 235 -0.93 -6.24 -12.22
N LYS A 236 0.39 -6.16 -12.02
CA LYS A 236 1.44 -6.91 -12.74
C LYS A 236 2.33 -7.69 -11.77
N THR A 237 1.84 -7.92 -10.57
CA THR A 237 2.59 -8.50 -9.47
C THR A 237 2.09 -9.91 -9.22
N VAL A 238 2.99 -10.89 -9.35
CA VAL A 238 2.69 -12.29 -9.05
C VAL A 238 3.03 -12.56 -7.59
N TYR A 239 2.08 -13.15 -6.86
CA TYR A 239 2.23 -13.59 -5.49
C TYR A 239 2.39 -15.11 -5.47
N TYR A 240 3.42 -15.60 -4.79
CA TYR A 240 3.81 -17.01 -4.85
C TYR A 240 4.49 -17.48 -3.56
N ARG A 241 4.45 -18.80 -3.32
CA ARG A 241 5.28 -19.49 -2.34
C ARG A 241 6.24 -20.43 -3.07
N ASN A 242 7.51 -20.43 -2.68
CA ASN A 242 8.51 -21.34 -3.22
C ASN A 242 9.00 -22.30 -2.13
N GLU A 243 9.84 -23.26 -2.51
CA GLU A 243 10.40 -24.28 -1.60
C GLU A 243 11.12 -23.73 -0.36
N ASN A 244 11.65 -22.50 -0.44
CA ASN A 244 12.34 -21.86 0.67
C ASN A 244 11.41 -21.07 1.59
N TYR A 245 10.19 -20.76 1.14
CA TYR A 245 9.24 -19.92 1.87
C TYR A 245 8.94 -20.46 3.27
N GLU A 246 8.72 -21.77 3.41
CA GLU A 246 8.41 -22.40 4.71
C GLU A 246 9.51 -22.19 5.76
N LYS A 247 10.77 -22.03 5.34
CA LYS A 247 11.91 -21.79 6.23
C LYS A 247 12.07 -20.32 6.61
N GLU A 248 11.63 -19.42 5.73
CA GLU A 248 11.87 -17.98 5.85
C GLU A 248 10.65 -17.23 6.44
N LYS A 249 9.45 -17.79 6.27
CA LYS A 249 8.19 -17.08 6.54
C LYS A 249 8.03 -16.52 7.95
N GLU A 250 8.49 -17.23 8.97
CA GLU A 250 8.35 -16.76 10.35
C GLU A 250 9.30 -15.60 10.65
N ILE A 251 10.51 -15.62 10.07
CA ILE A 251 11.45 -14.51 10.17
C ILE A 251 10.87 -13.28 9.49
N ASP A 252 10.33 -13.44 8.28
CA ASP A 252 9.70 -12.37 7.52
C ASP A 252 8.47 -11.79 8.24
N ARG A 253 7.64 -12.67 8.84
CA ARG A 253 6.47 -12.27 9.62
C ARG A 253 6.85 -11.47 10.85
N GLN A 254 7.83 -11.93 11.63
CA GLN A 254 8.29 -11.20 12.81
C GLN A 254 8.95 -9.87 12.44
N ALA A 255 9.70 -9.82 11.34
CA ALA A 255 10.27 -8.57 10.81
C ALA A 255 9.16 -7.58 10.43
N PHE A 256 8.09 -8.05 9.78
CA PHE A 256 6.94 -7.23 9.42
C PHE A 256 6.17 -6.74 10.66
N ILE A 257 5.85 -7.62 11.62
CA ILE A 257 5.18 -7.23 12.87
C ILE A 257 5.98 -6.16 13.58
N LYS A 258 7.30 -6.36 13.72
CA LYS A 258 8.18 -5.38 14.32
C LYS A 258 8.17 -4.04 13.57
N GLN A 259 8.19 -4.04 12.24
CA GLN A 259 8.08 -2.81 11.44
C GLN A 259 6.75 -2.08 11.69
N VAL A 260 5.66 -2.82 11.82
CA VAL A 260 4.32 -2.27 12.14
C VAL A 260 4.30 -1.67 13.54
N GLU A 261 4.89 -2.35 14.53
CA GLU A 261 4.96 -1.89 15.93
C GLU A 261 5.91 -0.71 16.14
N ASP A 262 7.06 -0.70 15.46
CA ASP A 262 8.09 0.35 15.58
C ASP A 262 7.67 1.67 14.90
N GLY A 263 6.52 1.72 14.21
CA GLY A 263 6.01 2.92 13.56
C GLY A 263 6.86 3.41 12.38
N VAL A 264 7.81 2.60 11.88
CA VAL A 264 8.71 2.92 10.75
C VAL A 264 7.97 2.78 9.41
N ASN A 265 6.76 3.32 9.34
CA ASN A 265 5.86 3.26 8.20
C ASN A 265 5.92 4.55 7.36
N ASP A 266 6.76 5.53 7.73
CA ASP A 266 6.82 6.85 7.09
C ASP A 266 7.10 6.76 5.58
N ASN A 267 7.97 5.84 5.14
CA ASN A 267 8.25 5.59 3.72
C ASN A 267 7.17 4.75 3.00
N LEU A 268 6.40 3.95 3.74
CA LEU A 268 5.30 3.11 3.21
C LEU A 268 4.00 3.90 3.05
N LEU A 269 3.79 4.89 3.90
CA LEU A 269 2.68 5.84 3.83
C LEU A 269 2.83 6.85 2.69
N LEU A 270 4.06 7.11 2.23
CA LEU A 270 4.36 7.86 1.00
C LEU A 270 3.88 7.09 -0.25
N PHE A 271 4.06 5.78 -0.30
CA PHE A 271 3.61 4.93 -1.42
C PHE A 271 2.08 4.86 -1.55
N LEU A 272 1.36 4.80 -0.42
CA LEU A 272 -0.11 4.90 -0.38
C LEU A 272 -0.63 6.24 -0.92
N PHE A 273 0.23 7.26 -1.01
CA PHE A 273 -0.12 8.62 -1.43
C PHE A 273 0.08 8.87 -2.93
N GLU A 274 1.12 8.29 -3.53
CA GLU A 274 1.33 8.40 -4.99
C GLU A 274 0.26 7.62 -5.77
N GLU A 275 -0.27 6.52 -5.22
CA GLU A 275 -1.44 5.82 -5.78
C GLU A 275 -2.79 6.49 -5.45
N TRP A 276 -2.83 7.49 -4.56
CA TRP A 276 -4.08 8.10 -4.06
C TRP A 276 -4.77 9.01 -5.09
N GLU A 277 -4.00 9.73 -5.91
CA GLU A 277 -4.55 10.54 -7.00
C GLU A 277 -4.96 9.66 -8.19
N TYR A 278 -4.24 8.56 -8.43
CA TYR A 278 -4.60 7.60 -9.48
C TYR A 278 -5.85 6.80 -9.11
N GLU A 279 -6.00 6.31 -7.87
CA GLU A 279 -7.15 5.50 -7.46
C GLU A 279 -8.45 6.32 -7.39
N LEU A 280 -8.44 7.60 -7.00
CA LEU A 280 -9.66 8.43 -6.93
C LEU A 280 -10.21 8.83 -8.31
N GLU A 281 -9.35 9.04 -9.31
CA GLU A 281 -9.79 9.26 -10.71
C GLU A 281 -10.21 7.95 -11.38
N PHE A 282 -9.55 6.82 -11.09
CA PHE A 282 -9.85 5.53 -11.72
C PHE A 282 -11.10 4.85 -11.15
N TYR A 283 -11.46 5.10 -9.89
CA TYR A 283 -12.61 4.43 -9.28
C TYR A 283 -13.97 4.94 -9.75
N ASN A 284 -14.07 6.06 -10.47
CA ASN A 284 -15.32 6.57 -11.05
C ASN A 284 -16.56 6.36 -10.14
N LEU A 285 -16.36 6.54 -8.82
CA LEU A 285 -17.41 6.39 -7.79
C LEU A 285 -18.41 7.56 -7.84
N ASN A 286 -18.39 8.35 -8.91
CA ASN A 286 -19.41 9.35 -9.26
C ASN A 286 -20.65 8.74 -9.92
N HIS A 287 -20.66 7.44 -10.24
CA HIS A 287 -21.86 6.75 -10.74
C HIS A 287 -22.01 5.36 -10.11
N LEU A 288 -22.59 5.31 -8.92
CA LEU A 288 -23.58 4.26 -8.64
C LEU A 288 -24.90 4.77 -9.23
N PRO A 289 -25.40 4.25 -10.36
CA PRO A 289 -26.83 4.33 -10.62
C PRO A 289 -27.52 3.60 -9.47
N GLU A 290 -28.56 4.24 -8.95
CA GLU A 290 -29.58 3.64 -8.10
C GLU A 290 -29.90 2.21 -8.59
N LEU A 291 -29.57 1.20 -7.78
CA LEU A 291 -30.21 -0.10 -7.86
C LEU A 291 -31.30 -0.14 -6.79
N HIS A 292 -32.29 0.71 -7.01
CA HIS A 292 -33.67 0.45 -6.62
C HIS A 292 -34.47 0.17 -7.89
N SER A 293 -34.76 -1.10 -8.11
CA SER A 293 -35.97 -1.60 -8.77
C SER A 293 -36.11 -3.08 -8.45
#